data_AF-A0A5B8Z260-F1
#
_entry.id   AF-A0A5B8Z260-F1
#
_cell.length_a   1.000
_cell.length_b   1.000
_cell.length_c   1.000
_cell.angle_alpha   90.00
_cell.angle_beta   90.00
_cell.angle_gamma   90.00
#
_symmetry.space_group_name_H-M   'P 1'
#
loop_
_entity.id
_entity.type
_entity.pdbx_description
1 polymer ?
#
loop_
_entity_poly.entity_id
_entity_poly.type
_entity_poly.pdbx_seq_one_letter_code
_entity_poly.pdbx_strand_id
1 'polypeptide(L)'
;MPGVAKRKYVGETMRINKNLSQVLRRLSDVLPYNYNAETLLELFQQLYPHEWRELNQRFDQYKEKDEFLLKKGKKIRYKPNPPKEHFFKLPIVKNILSKGRIAKHNANFDELAYQERFAKFKAKRENAIRSRNEKIAKANELIQNVEPLFIDTFIAAYHKRGISFDEKMEIFKELQKYKSKKTAEFFYKLSESERNNQIRNMAFKHLQVTGNYVKLRKNFNGKKKEYMTESSEFFMTPLDLLKRIESNNVQNKKVYDVFISHSYKDSSVIKKIIKAFNKLSISIYCDWTSDSDFLKRELVSEYTKVVLKKRIEQSKNIVFVKTDNSLESHWVRFELDYSRELGKTLFCINLSDEAEGECNVLQFDVKNETISWTTGLVK
;
A
#
# COMPACT_ATOMS: atom_id res chain seq x y z
N MET A 1 -8.68 28.74 15.24
CA MET A 1 -7.82 27.66 14.67
C MET A 1 -7.53 27.69 13.15
N PRO A 2 -8.31 28.32 12.24
CA PRO A 2 -8.03 28.30 10.79
C PRO A 2 -6.62 28.76 10.41
N GLY A 3 -6.12 29.82 11.07
CA GLY A 3 -4.77 30.35 10.84
C GLY A 3 -3.65 29.37 11.17
N VAL A 4 -3.82 28.51 12.18
CA VAL A 4 -2.79 27.51 12.56
C VAL A 4 -2.64 26.46 11.46
N ALA A 5 -3.76 25.96 10.92
CA ALA A 5 -3.73 24.99 9.84
C ALA A 5 -3.09 25.57 8.57
N LYS A 6 -3.46 26.82 8.22
CA LYS A 6 -2.85 27.52 7.08
C LYS A 6 -1.35 27.75 7.28
N ARG A 7 -0.91 28.18 8.47
CA ARG A 7 0.52 28.34 8.79
C ARG A 7 1.29 27.02 8.67
N LYS A 8 0.72 25.91 9.12
CA LYS A 8 1.34 24.58 8.96
C LYS A 8 1.50 24.22 7.49
N TYR A 9 0.48 24.45 6.67
CA TYR A 9 0.55 24.25 5.22
C TYR A 9 1.64 25.10 4.58
N VAL A 10 1.70 26.40 4.89
CA VAL A 10 2.72 27.32 4.36
C VAL A 10 4.13 26.88 4.77
N GLY A 11 4.35 26.55 6.05
CA GLY A 11 5.65 26.09 6.54
C GLY A 11 6.07 24.72 5.99
N GLU A 12 5.12 23.90 5.54
CA GLU A 12 5.38 22.66 4.81
C GLU A 12 5.75 22.96 3.36
N THR A 13 5.00 23.84 2.67
CA THR A 13 5.32 24.32 1.32
C THR A 13 6.75 24.87 1.26
N MET A 14 7.17 25.66 2.24
CA MET A 14 8.53 26.20 2.30
C MET A 14 9.61 25.10 2.36
N ARG A 15 9.37 24.03 3.13
CA ARG A 15 10.31 22.89 3.23
C ARG A 15 10.39 22.10 1.93
N ILE A 16 9.25 21.84 1.30
CA ILE A 16 9.19 21.16 0.01
C ILE A 16 9.90 22.00 -1.05
N ASN A 17 9.61 23.30 -1.12
CA ASN A 17 10.28 24.22 -2.04
C ASN A 17 11.80 24.22 -1.84
N LYS A 18 12.28 24.17 -0.60
CA LYS A 18 13.72 24.08 -0.30
C LYS A 18 14.33 22.78 -0.86
N ASN A 19 13.67 21.64 -0.64
CA ASN A 19 14.14 20.36 -1.16
C ASN A 19 14.14 20.33 -2.70
N LEU A 20 13.04 20.75 -3.32
CA LEU A 20 12.93 20.87 -4.78
C LEU A 20 13.99 21.81 -5.35
N SER A 21 14.27 22.92 -4.67
CA SER A 21 15.32 23.84 -5.11
C SER A 21 16.70 23.18 -5.11
N GLN A 22 17.02 22.35 -4.11
CA GLN A 22 18.29 21.62 -4.09
C GLN A 22 18.39 20.60 -5.23
N VAL A 23 17.28 19.88 -5.48
CA VAL A 23 17.19 18.93 -6.59
C VAL A 23 17.35 19.63 -7.94
N LEU A 24 16.65 20.74 -8.15
CA LEU A 24 16.66 21.49 -9.41
C LEU A 24 17.99 22.19 -9.69
N ARG A 25 18.78 22.56 -8.66
CA ARG A 25 20.17 23.02 -8.86
C ARG A 25 21.01 21.94 -9.54
N ARG A 26 20.95 20.71 -9.03
CA ARG A 26 21.68 19.58 -9.59
C ARG A 26 21.20 19.24 -11.00
N LEU A 27 19.89 19.33 -11.24
CA LEU A 27 19.33 19.11 -12.56
C LEU A 27 19.78 20.18 -13.55
N SER A 28 19.95 21.43 -13.11
CA SER A 28 20.37 22.53 -13.98
C SER A 28 21.79 22.39 -14.54
N ASP A 29 22.61 21.52 -13.94
CA ASP A 29 23.98 21.25 -14.41
C ASP A 29 24.03 20.26 -15.59
N VAL A 30 22.89 19.64 -15.93
CA VAL A 30 22.78 18.59 -16.95
C VAL A 30 21.60 18.84 -17.90
N LEU A 31 21.35 20.12 -18.25
CA LEU A 31 20.34 20.51 -19.23
C LEU A 31 20.89 20.50 -20.66
N PRO A 32 20.12 20.05 -21.66
CA PRO A 32 20.52 20.05 -23.07
C PRO A 32 20.62 21.48 -23.64
N TYR A 33 21.26 21.67 -24.79
CA TYR A 33 21.48 23.00 -25.41
C TYR A 33 20.19 23.82 -25.57
N ASN A 34 19.13 23.21 -26.11
CA ASN A 34 17.87 23.90 -26.42
C ASN A 34 16.76 23.57 -25.42
N TYR A 35 17.07 23.54 -24.12
CA TYR A 35 16.04 23.25 -23.11
C TYR A 35 15.01 24.39 -23.02
N ASN A 36 13.75 24.02 -22.80
CA ASN A 36 12.67 24.94 -22.49
C ASN A 36 11.93 24.53 -21.21
N ALA A 37 10.80 25.16 -20.92
CA ALA A 37 9.99 24.89 -19.74
C ALA A 37 9.52 23.42 -19.67
N GLU A 38 9.06 22.90 -20.80
CA GLU A 38 8.61 21.52 -20.97
C GLU A 38 9.77 20.53 -20.82
N THR A 39 10.91 20.77 -21.47
CA THR A 39 12.11 19.93 -21.31
C THR A 39 12.56 19.83 -19.84
N LEU A 40 12.56 20.96 -19.13
CA LEU A 40 12.95 20.99 -17.71
C LEU A 40 11.96 20.17 -16.85
N LEU A 41 10.67 20.27 -17.13
CA LEU A 41 9.64 19.52 -16.41
C LEU A 41 9.74 18.02 -16.70
N GLU A 42 9.91 17.62 -17.96
CA GLU A 42 10.06 16.22 -18.38
C GLU A 42 11.30 15.58 -17.73
N LEU A 43 12.44 16.26 -17.77
CA LEU A 43 13.66 15.80 -17.12
C LEU A 43 13.48 15.66 -15.60
N PHE A 44 12.77 16.61 -14.97
CA PHE A 44 12.44 16.50 -13.55
C PHE A 44 11.55 15.29 -13.25
N GLN A 45 10.50 15.08 -14.04
CA GLN A 45 9.59 13.94 -13.87
C GLN A 45 10.30 12.61 -14.08
N GLN A 46 11.19 12.53 -15.07
CA GLN A 46 11.97 11.33 -15.38
C GLN A 46 13.00 11.01 -14.30
N LEU A 47 13.77 12.01 -13.83
CA LEU A 47 14.91 11.80 -12.93
C LEU A 47 14.55 11.91 -11.44
N TYR A 48 13.39 12.49 -11.13
CA TYR A 48 12.83 12.65 -9.78
C TYR A 48 11.34 12.25 -9.71
N PRO A 49 10.97 11.04 -10.17
CA PRO A 49 9.57 10.61 -10.26
C PRO A 49 8.88 10.51 -8.89
N HIS A 50 9.64 10.25 -7.82
CA HIS A 50 9.08 10.15 -6.47
C HIS A 50 8.74 11.53 -5.91
N GLU A 51 9.60 12.52 -6.11
CA GLU A 51 9.35 13.90 -5.73
C GLU A 51 8.15 14.46 -6.53
N TRP A 52 8.05 14.11 -7.81
CA TRP A 52 6.87 14.44 -8.61
C TRP A 52 5.61 13.76 -8.09
N ARG A 53 5.65 12.46 -7.77
CA ARG A 53 4.50 11.74 -7.17
C ARG A 53 4.07 12.35 -5.85
N GLU A 54 5.02 12.72 -4.99
CA GLU A 54 4.74 13.39 -3.71
C GLU A 54 4.03 14.73 -3.92
N LEU A 55 4.42 15.52 -4.94
CA LEU A 55 3.73 16.75 -5.30
C LEU A 55 2.28 16.51 -5.73
N ASN A 56 2.03 15.49 -6.54
CA ASN A 56 0.68 15.12 -6.97
C ASN A 56 -0.20 14.69 -5.78
N GLN A 57 0.26 13.71 -5.01
CA GLN A 57 -0.50 13.22 -3.84
C GLN A 57 -0.76 14.31 -2.81
N ARG A 58 0.20 15.21 -2.61
CA ARG A 58 0.03 16.37 -1.74
C ARG A 58 -1.05 17.31 -2.26
N PHE A 59 -1.05 17.60 -3.56
CA PHE A 59 -2.08 18.45 -4.18
C PHE A 59 -3.47 17.86 -3.92
N ASP A 60 -3.65 16.57 -4.20
CA ASP A 60 -4.92 15.87 -4.01
C ASP A 60 -5.40 15.96 -2.55
N GLN A 61 -4.52 15.65 -1.58
CA GLN A 61 -4.86 15.72 -0.16
C GLN A 61 -5.33 17.10 0.30
N TYR A 62 -4.67 18.17 -0.15
CA TYR A 62 -5.07 19.52 0.25
C TYR A 62 -6.29 20.03 -0.49
N LYS A 63 -6.49 19.56 -1.73
CA LYS A 63 -7.69 19.83 -2.51
C LYS A 63 -8.90 19.18 -1.85
N GLU A 64 -8.84 17.90 -1.53
CA GLU A 64 -9.89 17.18 -0.80
C GLU A 64 -10.23 17.84 0.55
N LYS A 65 -9.21 18.34 1.26
CA LYS A 65 -9.42 19.08 2.50
C LYS A 65 -10.18 20.39 2.28
N ASP A 66 -9.87 21.13 1.22
CA ASP A 66 -10.61 22.34 0.89
C ASP A 66 -12.05 22.01 0.42
N GLU A 67 -12.24 20.97 -0.37
CA GLU A 67 -13.57 20.46 -0.78
C GLU A 67 -14.41 20.05 0.44
N PHE A 68 -13.82 19.36 1.41
CA PHE A 68 -14.49 19.03 2.66
C PHE A 68 -14.94 20.28 3.43
N LEU A 69 -14.16 21.36 3.39
CA LEU A 69 -14.55 22.62 4.04
C LEU A 69 -15.73 23.27 3.34
N LEU A 70 -15.72 23.30 2.00
CA LEU A 70 -16.85 23.81 1.21
C LEU A 70 -18.13 23.03 1.52
N LYS A 71 -18.06 21.69 1.53
CA LYS A 71 -19.19 20.82 1.90
C LYS A 71 -19.74 21.09 3.31
N LYS A 72 -18.94 21.66 4.20
CA LYS A 72 -19.36 22.06 5.57
C LYS A 72 -19.68 23.55 5.69
N GLY A 73 -19.88 24.27 4.57
CA GLY A 73 -20.20 25.69 4.54
C GLY A 73 -19.05 26.60 5.01
N LYS A 74 -17.81 26.11 5.01
CA LYS A 74 -16.63 26.84 5.49
C LYS A 74 -15.79 27.34 4.32
N LYS A 75 -15.16 28.50 4.50
CA LYS A 75 -14.20 29.04 3.52
C LYS A 75 -12.99 28.09 3.35
N ILE A 76 -12.60 27.85 2.10
CA ILE A 76 -11.35 27.15 1.75
C ILE A 76 -10.13 27.87 2.32
N ARG A 77 -9.07 27.13 2.60
CA ARG A 77 -7.91 27.67 3.34
C ARG A 77 -6.58 27.43 2.65
N TYR A 78 -6.40 26.28 2.01
CA TYR A 78 -5.10 25.85 1.51
C TYR A 78 -4.83 26.38 0.11
N LYS A 79 -5.82 26.28 -0.79
CA LYS A 79 -5.76 26.68 -2.19
C LYS A 79 -4.49 26.14 -2.86
N PRO A 80 -4.27 24.80 -2.86
CA PRO A 80 -3.05 24.24 -3.40
C PRO A 80 -2.99 24.49 -4.91
N ASN A 81 -1.85 24.95 -5.41
CA ASN A 81 -1.62 25.03 -6.86
C ASN A 81 -1.46 23.61 -7.42
N PRO A 82 -2.01 23.32 -8.61
CA PRO A 82 -1.69 22.12 -9.37
C PRO A 82 -0.17 21.87 -9.46
N PRO A 83 0.32 20.63 -9.49
CA PRO A 83 1.76 20.32 -9.45
C PRO A 83 2.58 21.03 -10.55
N LYS A 84 2.09 21.08 -11.79
CA LYS A 84 2.75 21.78 -12.92
C LYS A 84 2.87 23.29 -12.62
N GLU A 85 1.79 23.92 -12.16
CA GLU A 85 1.79 25.33 -11.79
C GLU A 85 2.70 25.61 -10.57
N HIS A 86 2.66 24.73 -9.57
CA HIS A 86 3.53 24.83 -8.40
C HIS A 86 5.01 24.78 -8.81
N PHE A 87 5.37 23.85 -9.70
CA PHE A 87 6.73 23.70 -10.24
C PHE A 87 7.22 24.98 -10.90
N PHE A 88 6.47 25.55 -11.85
CA PHE A 88 6.88 26.77 -12.56
C PHE A 88 6.83 28.03 -11.71
N LYS A 89 6.08 28.03 -10.60
CA LYS A 89 6.10 29.13 -9.62
C LYS A 89 7.37 29.16 -8.77
N LEU A 90 8.17 28.08 -8.74
CA LEU A 90 9.40 28.05 -7.94
C LEU A 90 10.41 29.10 -8.46
N PRO A 91 11.01 29.93 -7.58
CA PRO A 91 11.97 30.94 -7.99
C PRO A 91 13.16 30.39 -8.78
N ILE A 92 13.63 29.20 -8.42
CA ILE A 92 14.73 28.53 -9.13
C ILE A 92 14.35 28.15 -10.56
N VAL A 93 13.11 27.69 -10.79
CA VAL A 93 12.64 27.32 -12.13
C VAL A 93 12.56 28.56 -12.99
N LYS A 94 12.00 29.66 -12.47
CA LYS A 94 11.98 30.96 -13.15
C LYS A 94 13.39 31.45 -13.51
N ASN A 95 14.36 31.24 -12.62
CA ASN A 95 15.75 31.61 -12.88
C ASN A 95 16.38 30.73 -13.97
N ILE A 96 16.23 29.40 -13.88
CA ILE A 96 16.71 28.43 -14.89
C ILE A 96 16.14 28.78 -16.28
N LEU A 97 14.87 29.17 -16.37
CA LEU A 97 14.19 29.50 -17.61
C LEU A 97 14.35 30.97 -18.05
N SER A 98 15.16 31.77 -17.35
CA SER A 98 15.37 33.17 -17.73
C SER A 98 16.21 33.27 -19.00
N LYS A 99 15.86 34.22 -19.89
CA LYS A 99 16.55 34.43 -21.17
C LYS A 99 18.07 34.54 -21.01
N GLY A 100 18.53 35.30 -20.01
CA GLY A 100 19.96 35.48 -19.74
C GLY A 100 20.65 34.19 -19.30
N ARG A 101 19.99 33.36 -18.47
CA ARG A 101 20.58 32.08 -18.03
C ARG A 101 20.64 31.06 -19.16
N ILE A 102 19.60 30.99 -20.00
CA ILE A 102 19.60 30.14 -21.20
C ILE A 102 20.70 30.59 -22.16
N ALA A 103 20.79 31.89 -22.47
CA ALA A 103 21.84 32.40 -23.36
C ALA A 103 23.25 32.07 -22.83
N LYS A 104 23.48 32.22 -21.52
CA LYS A 104 24.75 31.86 -20.89
C LYS A 104 25.01 30.35 -20.94
N HIS A 105 24.00 29.52 -20.72
CA HIS A 105 24.11 28.06 -20.85
C HIS A 105 24.54 27.69 -22.27
N ASN A 106 23.83 28.21 -23.27
CA ASN A 106 24.09 27.94 -24.68
C ASN A 106 25.50 28.38 -25.08
N ALA A 107 25.93 29.58 -24.66
CA ALA A 107 27.27 30.07 -24.98
C ALA A 107 28.42 29.21 -24.39
N ASN A 108 28.17 28.50 -23.29
CA ASN A 108 29.17 27.65 -22.62
C ASN A 108 28.89 26.15 -22.82
N PHE A 109 28.02 25.80 -23.78
CA PHE A 109 27.59 24.43 -23.97
C PHE A 109 28.62 23.65 -24.79
N ASP A 110 29.00 22.49 -24.26
CA ASP A 110 29.83 21.51 -24.93
C ASP A 110 29.01 20.21 -25.00
N GLU A 111 28.71 19.77 -26.22
CA GLU A 111 27.87 18.60 -26.48
C GLU A 111 28.49 17.31 -25.93
N LEU A 112 29.80 17.09 -26.13
CA LEU A 112 30.46 15.88 -25.65
C LEU A 112 30.50 15.86 -24.12
N ALA A 113 30.90 16.97 -23.50
CA ALA A 113 30.92 17.09 -22.05
C ALA A 113 29.51 17.03 -21.43
N TYR A 114 28.48 17.50 -22.15
CA TYR A 114 27.09 17.34 -21.75
C TYR A 114 26.68 15.86 -21.76
N GLN A 115 26.91 15.14 -22.85
CA GLN A 115 26.51 13.74 -22.99
C GLN A 115 27.11 12.87 -21.88
N GLU A 116 28.40 13.02 -21.58
CA GLU A 116 29.05 12.30 -20.49
C GLU A 116 28.46 12.64 -19.11
N ARG A 117 28.31 13.94 -18.80
CA ARG A 117 27.75 14.39 -17.51
C ARG A 117 26.31 13.92 -17.34
N PHE A 118 25.50 14.03 -18.39
CA PHE A 118 24.10 13.60 -18.37
C PHE A 118 23.99 12.08 -18.22
N ALA A 119 24.78 11.29 -18.97
CA ALA A 119 24.79 9.83 -18.84
C ALA A 119 25.14 9.40 -17.42
N LYS A 120 26.20 9.96 -16.84
CA LYS A 120 26.62 9.68 -15.45
C LYS A 120 25.55 10.10 -14.43
N PHE A 121 24.94 11.26 -14.61
CA PHE A 121 23.86 11.75 -13.74
C PHE A 121 22.63 10.85 -13.83
N LYS A 122 22.20 10.52 -15.05
CA LYS A 122 21.05 9.66 -15.35
C LYS A 122 21.23 8.29 -14.73
N ALA A 123 22.37 7.62 -14.95
CA ALA A 123 22.66 6.30 -14.36
C ALA A 123 22.59 6.34 -12.82
N LYS A 124 23.14 7.38 -12.19
CA LYS A 124 23.05 7.58 -10.73
C LYS A 124 21.59 7.74 -10.26
N ARG A 125 20.78 8.49 -11.00
CA ARG A 125 19.36 8.69 -10.68
C ARG A 125 18.53 7.43 -10.89
N GLU A 126 18.75 6.72 -11.98
CA GLU A 126 18.09 5.44 -12.28
C GLU A 126 18.35 4.40 -11.19
N ASN A 127 19.60 4.29 -10.71
CA ASN A 127 19.94 3.43 -9.57
C ASN A 127 19.19 3.84 -8.29
N ALA A 128 19.11 5.14 -8.00
CA ALA A 128 18.40 5.63 -6.82
C ALA A 128 16.87 5.39 -6.91
N ILE A 129 16.29 5.59 -8.10
CA ILE A 129 14.88 5.33 -8.39
C ILE A 129 14.60 3.83 -8.25
N ARG A 130 15.42 2.97 -8.86
CA ARG A 130 15.29 1.51 -8.79
C ARG A 130 15.31 1.04 -7.33
N SER A 131 16.30 1.47 -6.54
CA SER A 131 16.38 1.10 -5.13
C SER A 131 15.16 1.56 -4.31
N ARG A 132 14.63 2.76 -4.58
CA ARG A 132 13.42 3.24 -3.89
C ARG A 132 12.18 2.48 -4.33
N ASN A 133 12.04 2.15 -5.61
CA ASN A 133 10.97 1.32 -6.15
C ASN A 133 11.00 -0.09 -5.55
N GLU A 134 12.18 -0.72 -5.47
CA GLU A 134 12.35 -2.04 -4.85
C GLU A 134 11.93 -2.05 -3.38
N LYS A 135 12.28 -1.02 -2.61
CA LYS A 135 11.84 -0.88 -1.20
C LYS A 135 10.32 -0.76 -1.08
N ILE A 136 9.69 0.05 -1.94
CA ILE A 136 8.23 0.21 -1.97
C ILE A 136 7.57 -1.11 -2.42
N ALA A 137 8.11 -1.78 -3.44
CA ALA A 137 7.60 -3.05 -3.92
C ALA A 137 7.69 -4.13 -2.83
N LYS A 138 8.81 -4.21 -2.11
CA LYS A 138 8.99 -5.12 -0.98
C LYS A 138 7.98 -4.84 0.14
N ALA A 139 7.77 -3.56 0.47
CA ALA A 139 6.79 -3.17 1.49
C ALA A 139 5.34 -3.49 1.10
N ASN A 140 5.04 -3.49 -0.21
CA ASN A 140 3.71 -3.84 -0.74
C ASN A 140 3.59 -5.32 -1.16
N GLU A 141 4.63 -6.14 -0.99
CA GLU A 141 4.71 -7.48 -1.61
C GLU A 141 3.55 -8.39 -1.18
N LEU A 142 3.18 -8.33 0.10
CA LEU A 142 2.12 -9.14 0.70
C LEU A 142 0.79 -8.38 0.83
N ILE A 143 0.74 -7.11 0.41
CA ILE A 143 -0.46 -6.30 0.50
C ILE A 143 -1.35 -6.63 -0.70
N GLN A 144 -2.59 -7.03 -0.43
CA GLN A 144 -3.57 -7.31 -1.47
C GLN A 144 -4.20 -6.02 -2.01
N ASN A 145 -4.17 -5.83 -3.32
CA ASN A 145 -4.71 -4.64 -4.00
C ASN A 145 -6.20 -4.80 -4.30
N VAL A 146 -7.00 -5.00 -3.26
CA VAL A 146 -8.45 -5.22 -3.32
C VAL A 146 -9.15 -4.55 -2.15
N GLU A 147 -10.47 -4.39 -2.25
CA GLU A 147 -11.33 -3.91 -1.16
C GLU A 147 -12.27 -5.04 -0.70
N PRO A 148 -11.85 -5.88 0.27
CA PRO A 148 -12.72 -6.91 0.81
C PRO A 148 -14.00 -6.32 1.43
N LEU A 149 -15.08 -7.09 1.40
CA LEU A 149 -16.40 -6.67 1.90
C LEU A 149 -16.37 -6.29 3.39
N PHE A 150 -15.51 -6.93 4.19
CA PHE A 150 -15.43 -6.70 5.63
C PHE A 150 -14.67 -5.43 6.03
N ILE A 151 -14.03 -4.71 5.10
CA ILE A 151 -13.24 -3.51 5.43
C ILE A 151 -14.08 -2.46 6.18
N ASP A 152 -15.33 -2.25 5.75
CA ASP A 152 -16.23 -1.28 6.39
C ASP A 152 -16.56 -1.68 7.83
N THR A 153 -16.76 -2.98 8.09
CA THR A 153 -17.00 -3.51 9.44
C THR A 153 -15.81 -3.25 10.36
N PHE A 154 -14.59 -3.46 9.87
CA PHE A 154 -13.36 -3.20 10.63
C PHE A 154 -13.18 -1.72 10.92
N ILE A 155 -13.37 -0.84 9.92
CA ILE A 155 -13.28 0.61 10.11
C ILE A 155 -14.32 1.09 11.14
N ALA A 156 -15.56 0.61 11.06
CA ALA A 156 -16.61 0.95 12.02
C ALA A 156 -16.26 0.47 13.44
N ALA A 157 -15.76 -0.76 13.58
CA ALA A 157 -15.35 -1.31 14.87
C ALA A 157 -14.25 -0.48 15.53
N TYR A 158 -13.27 0.04 14.77
CA TYR A 158 -12.18 0.87 15.31
C TYR A 158 -12.70 2.10 16.06
N HIS A 159 -13.84 2.64 15.63
CA HIS A 159 -14.45 3.84 16.19
C HIS A 159 -15.51 3.54 17.26
N LYS A 160 -15.76 2.26 17.59
CA LYS A 160 -16.72 1.86 18.62
C LYS A 160 -16.30 2.42 19.98
N ARG A 161 -17.28 2.91 20.75
CA ARG A 161 -17.05 3.39 22.12
C ARG A 161 -16.61 2.21 23.00
N GLY A 162 -15.56 2.42 23.80
CA GLY A 162 -15.07 1.41 24.74
C GLY A 162 -14.15 0.35 24.11
N ILE A 163 -13.78 0.48 22.84
CA ILE A 163 -12.78 -0.39 22.22
C ILE A 163 -11.45 -0.32 22.97
N SER A 164 -10.87 -1.49 23.24
CA SER A 164 -9.55 -1.61 23.87
C SER A 164 -8.41 -1.23 22.93
N PHE A 165 -7.23 -0.96 23.47
CA PHE A 165 -6.05 -0.67 22.64
C PHE A 165 -5.63 -1.87 21.79
N ASP A 166 -5.69 -3.09 22.32
CA ASP A 166 -5.35 -4.29 21.56
C ASP A 166 -6.33 -4.55 20.41
N GLU A 167 -7.63 -4.32 20.59
CA GLU A 167 -8.59 -4.41 19.48
C GLU A 167 -8.32 -3.35 18.39
N LYS A 168 -7.90 -2.15 18.78
CA LYS A 168 -7.45 -1.14 17.80
C LYS A 168 -6.21 -1.60 17.04
N MET A 169 -5.26 -2.21 17.74
CA MET A 169 -4.05 -2.76 17.13
C MET A 169 -4.37 -3.91 16.17
N GLU A 170 -5.30 -4.80 16.53
CA GLU A 170 -5.80 -5.87 15.68
C GLU A 170 -6.37 -5.31 14.38
N ILE A 171 -7.31 -4.37 14.50
CA ILE A 171 -7.94 -3.74 13.33
C ILE A 171 -6.90 -3.02 12.49
N PHE A 172 -5.96 -2.31 13.12
CA PHE A 172 -4.87 -1.64 12.41
C PHE A 172 -4.07 -2.62 11.57
N LYS A 173 -3.56 -3.70 12.18
CA LYS A 173 -2.74 -4.71 11.50
C LYS A 173 -3.52 -5.43 10.40
N GLU A 174 -4.80 -5.70 10.61
CA GLU A 174 -5.64 -6.31 9.58
C GLU A 174 -5.80 -5.39 8.36
N LEU A 175 -6.13 -4.11 8.58
CA LEU A 175 -6.31 -3.17 7.47
C LEU A 175 -5.00 -2.88 6.72
N GLN A 176 -3.83 -3.13 7.30
CA GLN A 176 -2.53 -2.97 6.61
C GLN A 176 -2.33 -3.98 5.49
N LYS A 177 -3.04 -5.10 5.53
CA LYS A 177 -2.94 -6.19 4.53
C LYS A 177 -3.64 -5.84 3.21
N TYR A 178 -4.39 -4.73 3.17
CA TYR A 178 -5.21 -4.36 2.03
C TYR A 178 -4.92 -2.93 1.56
N LYS A 179 -4.76 -2.78 0.24
CA LYS A 179 -4.62 -1.48 -0.41
C LYS A 179 -5.87 -1.16 -1.22
N SER A 180 -6.69 -0.28 -0.66
CA SER A 180 -7.84 0.31 -1.34
C SER A 180 -7.94 1.80 -1.01
N LYS A 181 -8.90 2.49 -1.63
CA LYS A 181 -9.19 3.89 -1.30
C LYS A 181 -9.59 4.04 0.17
N LYS A 182 -10.46 3.15 0.68
CA LYS A 182 -10.94 3.19 2.07
C LYS A 182 -9.82 2.96 3.08
N THR A 183 -8.95 1.98 2.85
CA THR A 183 -7.82 1.73 3.77
C THR A 183 -6.82 2.87 3.76
N ALA A 184 -6.54 3.46 2.59
CA ALA A 184 -5.70 4.65 2.50
C ALA A 184 -6.29 5.84 3.29
N GLU A 185 -7.58 6.14 3.11
CA GLU A 185 -8.28 7.19 3.86
C GLU A 185 -8.25 6.94 5.38
N PHE A 186 -8.44 5.69 5.79
CA PHE A 186 -8.36 5.28 7.20
C PHE A 186 -6.99 5.60 7.79
N PHE A 187 -5.91 5.16 7.16
CA PHE A 187 -4.55 5.42 7.65
C PHE A 187 -4.18 6.90 7.62
N TYR A 188 -4.63 7.66 6.62
CA TYR A 188 -4.45 9.11 6.62
C TYR A 188 -5.14 9.75 7.83
N LYS A 189 -6.40 9.40 8.11
CA LYS A 189 -7.13 9.91 9.29
C LYS A 189 -6.42 9.55 10.59
N LEU A 190 -5.91 8.32 10.73
CA LEU A 190 -5.13 7.92 11.90
C LEU A 190 -3.83 8.74 12.05
N SER A 191 -3.04 8.85 10.98
CA SER A 191 -1.78 9.62 10.99
C SER A 191 -2.00 11.09 11.38
N GLU A 192 -3.17 11.64 11.05
CA GLU A 192 -3.50 13.04 11.33
C GLU A 192 -4.17 13.26 12.68
N SER A 193 -5.03 12.36 13.14
CA SER A 193 -5.95 12.66 14.25
C SER A 193 -5.92 11.67 15.41
N GLU A 194 -5.31 10.50 15.26
CA GLU A 194 -5.24 9.52 16.35
C GLU A 194 -4.46 10.10 17.53
N ARG A 195 -5.02 10.01 18.73
CA ARG A 195 -4.42 10.58 19.94
C ARG A 195 -3.35 9.67 20.52
N ASN A 196 -3.49 8.36 20.33
CA ASN A 196 -2.45 7.42 20.71
C ASN A 196 -1.21 7.59 19.81
N ASN A 197 -0.03 7.70 20.42
CA ASN A 197 1.20 7.97 19.69
C ASN A 197 1.69 6.76 18.88
N GLN A 198 1.56 5.54 19.41
CA GLN A 198 2.00 4.33 18.73
C GLN A 198 1.22 4.15 17.43
N ILE A 199 -0.12 4.10 17.51
CA ILE A 199 -0.97 3.90 16.32
C ILE A 199 -0.75 5.01 15.29
N ARG A 200 -0.65 6.27 15.73
CA ARG A 200 -0.41 7.40 14.82
C ARG A 200 0.94 7.29 14.10
N ASN A 201 2.00 6.90 14.81
CA ASN A 201 3.33 6.70 14.23
C ASN A 201 3.35 5.48 13.29
N MET A 202 2.65 4.40 13.65
CA MET A 202 2.48 3.24 12.78
C MET A 202 1.75 3.63 11.49
N ALA A 203 0.68 4.42 11.56
CA ALA A 203 -0.05 4.91 10.39
C ALA A 203 0.86 5.76 9.49
N PHE A 204 1.61 6.69 10.07
CA PHE A 204 2.61 7.49 9.35
C PHE A 204 3.65 6.59 8.65
N LYS A 205 4.24 5.63 9.38
CA LYS A 205 5.26 4.73 8.83
C LYS A 205 4.69 3.86 7.72
N HIS A 206 3.50 3.29 7.90
CA HIS A 206 2.82 2.47 6.91
C HIS A 206 2.59 3.22 5.60
N LEU A 207 2.03 4.43 5.66
CA LEU A 207 1.84 5.29 4.49
C LEU A 207 3.18 5.59 3.80
N GLN A 208 4.22 5.95 4.58
CA GLN A 208 5.53 6.27 4.02
C GLN A 208 6.17 5.08 3.29
N VAL A 209 6.21 3.90 3.91
CA VAL A 209 6.88 2.72 3.32
C VAL A 209 6.13 2.16 2.12
N THR A 210 4.80 2.30 2.09
CA THR A 210 3.97 1.89 0.96
C THR A 210 4.01 2.88 -0.21
N GLY A 211 4.76 3.98 -0.08
CA GLY A 211 5.01 4.94 -1.16
C GLY A 211 4.00 6.09 -1.24
N ASN A 212 3.29 6.37 -0.14
CA ASN A 212 2.33 7.45 -0.02
C ASN A 212 2.94 8.71 0.62
N TYR A 213 2.55 9.88 0.11
CA TYR A 213 2.89 11.17 0.70
C TYR A 213 2.21 11.31 2.06
N VAL A 214 3.01 11.48 3.10
CA VAL A 214 2.52 11.67 4.47
C VAL A 214 3.49 12.54 5.25
N LYS A 215 2.98 13.24 6.26
CA LYS A 215 3.78 14.09 7.13
C LYS A 215 3.72 13.63 8.58
N LEU A 216 4.87 13.66 9.24
CA LEU A 216 4.94 13.36 10.65
C LEU A 216 4.28 14.50 11.44
N ARG A 217 3.26 14.17 12.22
CA ARG A 217 2.59 15.12 13.08
C ARG A 217 3.31 15.20 14.43
N LYS A 218 3.50 16.41 14.95
CA LYS A 218 3.97 16.60 16.34
C LYS A 218 3.02 15.95 17.34
N ASN A 219 3.54 15.57 18.50
CA ASN A 219 2.72 15.08 19.60
C ASN A 219 1.70 16.12 20.06
N PHE A 220 0.56 15.63 20.56
CA PHE A 220 -0.44 16.50 21.14
C PHE A 220 0.08 17.05 22.47
N ASN A 221 -0.10 18.35 22.66
CA ASN A 221 0.26 19.04 23.90
C ASN A 221 -0.84 18.85 24.94
N GLY A 222 -0.47 18.96 26.22
CA GLY A 222 -1.39 18.91 27.36
C GLY A 222 -1.33 17.60 28.15
N LYS A 223 -2.20 17.50 29.16
CA LYS A 223 -2.30 16.31 30.04
C LYS A 223 -2.71 15.09 29.20
N LYS A 224 -1.87 14.05 29.24
CA LYS A 224 -2.12 12.80 28.52
C LYS A 224 -3.02 11.91 29.35
N LYS A 225 -4.03 11.33 28.70
CA LYS A 225 -4.86 10.26 29.28
C LYS A 225 -4.22 8.91 28.95
N GLU A 226 -4.56 7.89 29.72
CA GLU A 226 -4.01 6.53 29.61
C GLU A 226 -4.04 5.99 28.18
N TYR A 227 -5.21 6.02 27.52
CA TYR A 227 -5.36 5.59 26.11
C TYR A 227 -4.48 6.32 25.09
N MET A 228 -3.90 7.48 25.44
CA MET A 228 -2.97 8.21 24.57
C MET A 228 -1.53 7.69 24.68
N THR A 229 -1.23 6.97 25.77
CA THR A 229 0.10 6.45 26.13
C THR A 229 0.17 4.94 26.16
N GLU A 230 -0.97 4.24 26.21
CA GLU A 230 -1.04 2.79 26.06
C GLU A 230 -0.25 2.32 24.83
N SER A 231 0.46 1.22 25.00
CA SER A 231 1.27 0.59 23.96
C SER A 231 1.23 -0.92 24.10
N SER A 232 1.36 -1.62 22.99
CA SER A 232 1.31 -3.08 22.90
C SER A 232 2.15 -3.53 21.72
N GLU A 233 2.89 -4.63 21.88
CA GLU A 233 3.55 -5.28 20.75
C GLU A 233 2.56 -6.05 19.86
N PHE A 234 1.32 -6.23 20.35
CA PHE A 234 0.28 -7.01 19.73
C PHE A 234 0.75 -8.44 19.42
N PHE A 235 0.98 -9.20 20.50
CA PHE A 235 1.25 -10.62 20.45
C PHE A 235 -0.07 -11.39 20.62
N MET A 236 -0.41 -12.22 19.64
CA MET A 236 -1.60 -13.07 19.66
C MET A 236 -1.21 -14.52 19.28
N THR A 237 -2.06 -15.45 19.69
CA THR A 237 -1.92 -16.89 19.44
C THR A 237 -3.04 -17.42 18.54
N PRO A 238 -2.93 -18.65 17.99
CA PRO A 238 -4.03 -19.28 17.26
C PRO A 238 -5.30 -19.44 18.11
N LEU A 239 -5.17 -19.70 19.42
CA LEU A 239 -6.30 -19.79 20.34
C LEU A 239 -7.01 -18.44 20.49
N ASP A 240 -6.28 -17.33 20.53
CA ASP A 240 -6.88 -15.99 20.59
C ASP A 240 -7.69 -15.70 19.33
N LEU A 241 -7.17 -16.08 18.16
CA LEU A 241 -7.91 -15.95 16.90
C LEU A 241 -9.18 -16.80 16.90
N LEU A 242 -9.09 -18.05 17.35
CA LEU A 242 -10.24 -18.95 17.43
C LEU A 242 -11.34 -18.34 18.31
N LYS A 243 -11.01 -17.89 19.52
CA LYS A 243 -11.96 -17.21 20.42
C LYS A 243 -12.60 -15.98 19.77
N ARG A 244 -11.86 -15.24 18.93
CA ARG A 244 -12.38 -14.07 18.19
C ARG A 244 -13.28 -14.44 17.02
N ILE A 245 -13.04 -15.56 16.36
CA ILE A 245 -13.89 -16.07 15.28
C ILE A 245 -15.19 -16.66 15.84
N GLU A 246 -15.10 -17.35 16.98
CA GLU A 246 -16.25 -17.96 17.65
C GLU A 246 -17.09 -16.92 18.39
N SER A 247 -16.48 -15.84 18.89
CA SER A 247 -17.22 -14.66 19.33
C SER A 247 -17.74 -13.89 18.12
N ASN A 248 -18.88 -13.20 18.28
CA ASN A 248 -19.49 -12.37 17.22
C ASN A 248 -18.70 -11.06 16.98
N ASN A 249 -17.37 -11.15 16.84
CA ASN A 249 -16.43 -10.06 16.63
C ASN A 249 -16.14 -9.85 15.13
N VAL A 250 -15.32 -8.86 14.79
CA VAL A 250 -14.88 -8.51 13.42
C VAL A 250 -14.25 -9.70 12.69
N GLN A 251 -13.55 -10.60 13.39
CA GLN A 251 -12.95 -11.80 12.80
C GLN A 251 -13.99 -12.79 12.27
N ASN A 252 -15.14 -12.90 12.94
CA ASN A 252 -16.29 -13.70 12.50
C ASN A 252 -16.92 -13.14 11.20
N LYS A 253 -16.83 -11.82 10.99
CA LYS A 253 -17.43 -11.12 9.82
C LYS A 253 -16.55 -11.11 8.58
N LYS A 254 -15.35 -11.69 8.65
CA LYS A 254 -14.51 -11.85 7.47
C LYS A 254 -15.15 -12.83 6.50
N VAL A 255 -15.12 -12.45 5.23
CA VAL A 255 -15.54 -13.25 4.09
C VAL A 255 -14.50 -13.05 3.01
N TYR A 256 -14.10 -14.14 2.37
CA TYR A 256 -13.12 -14.15 1.28
C TYR A 256 -13.76 -14.74 0.03
N ASP A 257 -13.34 -14.27 -1.14
CA ASP A 257 -13.81 -14.85 -2.40
C ASP A 257 -13.18 -16.22 -2.65
N VAL A 258 -11.92 -16.38 -2.23
CA VAL A 258 -11.13 -17.61 -2.40
C VAL A 258 -10.30 -17.92 -1.16
N PHE A 259 -10.32 -19.19 -0.76
CA PHE A 259 -9.25 -19.80 0.04
C PHE A 259 -8.23 -20.44 -0.90
N ILE A 260 -6.95 -20.08 -0.78
CA ILE A 260 -5.89 -20.68 -1.59
C ILE A 260 -5.19 -21.81 -0.82
N SER A 261 -5.46 -23.06 -1.19
CA SER A 261 -4.75 -24.21 -0.64
C SER A 261 -3.48 -24.47 -1.45
N HIS A 262 -2.34 -24.43 -0.76
CA HIS A 262 -1.02 -24.43 -1.40
C HIS A 262 0.08 -24.90 -0.45
N SER A 263 1.24 -25.27 -1.00
CA SER A 263 2.44 -25.45 -0.19
C SER A 263 3.16 -24.13 0.03
N TYR A 264 3.58 -23.87 1.27
CA TYR A 264 4.40 -22.69 1.56
C TYR A 264 5.73 -22.68 0.78
N LYS A 265 6.27 -23.86 0.45
CA LYS A 265 7.50 -23.98 -0.36
C LYS A 265 7.38 -23.24 -1.70
N ASP A 266 6.14 -23.08 -2.20
CA ASP A 266 5.83 -22.42 -3.47
C ASP A 266 5.44 -20.95 -3.29
N SER A 267 5.76 -20.33 -2.14
CA SER A 267 5.35 -18.95 -1.82
C SER A 267 5.65 -17.91 -2.91
N SER A 268 6.71 -18.10 -3.70
CA SER A 268 7.10 -17.20 -4.79
C SER A 268 6.04 -17.14 -5.91
N VAL A 269 5.50 -18.29 -6.33
CA VAL A 269 4.44 -18.35 -7.35
C VAL A 269 3.08 -17.98 -6.77
N ILE A 270 2.83 -18.33 -5.50
CA ILE A 270 1.59 -17.98 -4.80
C ILE A 270 1.40 -16.46 -4.71
N LYS A 271 2.46 -15.70 -4.44
CA LYS A 271 2.43 -14.22 -4.50
C LYS A 271 1.98 -13.70 -5.87
N LYS A 272 2.41 -14.33 -6.96
CA LYS A 272 2.01 -13.94 -8.33
C LYS A 272 0.54 -14.27 -8.62
N ILE A 273 0.08 -15.44 -8.16
CA ILE A 273 -1.31 -15.87 -8.29
C ILE A 273 -2.24 -14.92 -7.53
N ILE A 274 -1.90 -14.55 -6.28
CA ILE A 274 -2.68 -13.57 -5.50
C ILE A 274 -2.78 -12.23 -6.24
N LYS A 275 -1.67 -11.74 -6.80
CA LYS A 275 -1.69 -10.51 -7.61
C LYS A 275 -2.60 -10.63 -8.83
N ALA A 276 -2.60 -11.77 -9.51
CA ALA A 276 -3.47 -12.01 -10.66
C ALA A 276 -4.94 -11.98 -10.28
N PHE A 277 -5.33 -12.62 -9.17
CA PHE A 277 -6.70 -12.54 -8.64
C PHE A 277 -7.06 -11.11 -8.20
N ASN A 278 -6.14 -10.39 -7.56
CA ASN A 278 -6.39 -9.02 -7.13
C ASN A 278 -6.64 -8.06 -8.31
N LYS A 279 -6.03 -8.29 -9.49
CA LYS A 279 -6.34 -7.53 -10.72
C LYS A 279 -7.82 -7.68 -11.12
N LEU A 280 -8.45 -8.81 -10.78
CA LEU A 280 -9.88 -9.07 -10.96
C LEU A 280 -10.75 -8.61 -9.78
N SER A 281 -10.18 -7.88 -8.82
CA SER A 281 -10.83 -7.45 -7.57
C SER A 281 -11.31 -8.60 -6.67
N ILE A 282 -10.60 -9.74 -6.71
CA ILE A 282 -10.92 -10.93 -5.92
C ILE A 282 -10.03 -10.99 -4.67
N SER A 283 -10.68 -11.11 -3.51
CA SER A 283 -10.02 -11.22 -2.20
C SER A 283 -9.62 -12.65 -1.88
N ILE A 284 -8.35 -12.83 -1.51
CA ILE A 284 -7.76 -14.13 -1.21
C ILE A 284 -7.54 -14.28 0.30
N TYR A 285 -7.91 -15.43 0.85
CA TYR A 285 -7.36 -15.92 2.10
C TYR A 285 -6.11 -16.76 1.81
N CYS A 286 -4.99 -16.38 2.40
CA CYS A 286 -3.73 -17.12 2.37
C CYS A 286 -3.14 -17.09 3.78
N ASP A 287 -3.15 -18.23 4.47
CA ASP A 287 -2.79 -18.43 5.87
C ASP A 287 -1.57 -17.59 6.35
N TRP A 288 -0.43 -17.69 5.67
CA TRP A 288 0.82 -17.05 6.08
C TRP A 288 0.88 -15.53 5.79
N THR A 289 -0.14 -14.97 5.13
CA THR A 289 -0.28 -13.52 4.90
C THR A 289 -1.50 -12.94 5.62
N SER A 290 -2.65 -13.60 5.52
CA SER A 290 -3.94 -13.16 6.05
C SER A 290 -4.00 -13.21 7.56
N ASP A 291 -3.49 -14.27 8.21
CA ASP A 291 -3.53 -14.44 9.66
C ASP A 291 -2.14 -14.51 10.29
N SER A 292 -1.11 -13.93 9.64
CA SER A 292 0.29 -13.95 10.10
C SER A 292 0.53 -13.40 11.51
N ASP A 293 -0.37 -12.55 12.00
CA ASP A 293 -0.31 -12.01 13.37
C ASP A 293 -0.68 -13.03 14.45
N PHE A 294 -1.43 -14.07 14.07
CA PHE A 294 -1.96 -15.11 14.95
C PHE A 294 -1.35 -16.49 14.67
N LEU A 295 -1.22 -16.86 13.39
CA LEU A 295 -0.75 -18.16 12.92
C LEU A 295 0.76 -18.15 12.67
N LYS A 296 1.53 -17.90 13.73
CA LYS A 296 2.99 -18.00 13.69
C LYS A 296 3.42 -19.47 13.64
N ARG A 297 4.51 -19.76 12.92
CA ARG A 297 4.97 -21.14 12.68
C ARG A 297 5.35 -21.87 13.96
N GLU A 298 5.95 -21.14 14.87
CA GLU A 298 6.34 -21.61 16.19
C GLU A 298 5.15 -21.89 17.12
N LEU A 299 3.93 -21.45 16.75
CA LEU A 299 2.71 -21.65 17.53
C LEU A 299 1.72 -22.63 16.87
N VAL A 300 2.14 -23.35 15.82
CA VAL A 300 1.28 -24.32 15.14
C VAL A 300 0.77 -25.35 16.15
N SER A 301 -0.55 -25.50 16.20
CA SER A 301 -1.25 -26.34 17.17
C SER A 301 -2.57 -26.85 16.58
N GLU A 302 -3.31 -27.67 17.33
CA GLU A 302 -4.66 -28.10 16.93
C GLU A 302 -5.60 -26.91 16.72
N TYR A 303 -5.41 -25.80 17.44
CA TYR A 303 -6.17 -24.56 17.20
C TYR A 303 -5.92 -23.97 15.81
N THR A 304 -4.72 -24.14 15.24
CA THR A 304 -4.43 -23.73 13.86
C THR A 304 -5.31 -24.48 12.87
N LYS A 305 -5.48 -25.81 13.04
CA LYS A 305 -6.38 -26.61 12.20
C LYS A 305 -7.83 -26.10 12.29
N VAL A 306 -8.31 -25.82 13.51
CA VAL A 306 -9.68 -25.31 13.71
C VAL A 306 -9.86 -23.92 13.08
N VAL A 307 -8.88 -23.02 13.20
CA VAL A 307 -8.91 -21.72 12.53
C VAL A 307 -8.97 -21.89 11.01
N LEU A 308 -8.15 -22.76 10.42
CA LEU A 308 -8.18 -23.00 8.97
C LEU A 308 -9.54 -23.53 8.51
N LYS A 309 -10.17 -24.46 9.26
CA LYS A 309 -11.55 -24.89 8.99
C LYS A 309 -12.51 -23.70 8.93
N LYS A 310 -12.46 -22.80 9.93
CA LYS A 310 -13.29 -21.59 9.94
C LYS A 310 -13.01 -20.64 8.78
N ARG A 311 -11.76 -20.56 8.31
CA ARG A 311 -11.40 -19.72 7.16
C ARG A 311 -11.86 -20.33 5.84
N ILE A 312 -11.88 -21.66 5.72
CA ILE A 312 -12.51 -22.38 4.60
C ILE A 312 -14.03 -22.12 4.60
N GLU A 313 -14.70 -22.21 5.77
CA GLU A 313 -16.12 -21.89 5.91
C GLU A 313 -16.41 -20.45 5.43
N GLN A 314 -15.59 -19.48 5.84
CA GLN A 314 -15.67 -18.05 5.48
C GLN A 314 -15.25 -17.72 4.04
N SER A 315 -14.77 -18.70 3.26
CA SER A 315 -14.37 -18.50 1.87
C SER A 315 -15.43 -19.02 0.91
N LYS A 316 -15.75 -18.28 -0.15
CA LYS A 316 -16.77 -18.69 -1.12
C LYS A 316 -16.31 -19.89 -1.95
N ASN A 317 -15.09 -19.83 -2.47
CA ASN A 317 -14.50 -20.85 -3.32
C ASN A 317 -13.14 -21.30 -2.80
N ILE A 318 -12.70 -22.47 -3.24
CA ILE A 318 -11.37 -23.01 -2.93
C ILE A 318 -10.57 -23.07 -4.23
N VAL A 319 -9.34 -22.58 -4.18
CA VAL A 319 -8.38 -22.73 -5.27
C VAL A 319 -7.23 -23.57 -4.77
N PHE A 320 -7.08 -24.76 -5.33
CA PHE A 320 -5.92 -25.62 -5.14
C PHE A 320 -4.83 -25.23 -6.13
N VAL A 321 -3.62 -24.96 -5.66
CA VAL A 321 -2.45 -24.78 -6.52
C VAL A 321 -1.66 -26.08 -6.53
N LYS A 322 -1.81 -26.86 -7.60
CA LYS A 322 -1.18 -28.18 -7.75
C LYS A 322 0.27 -28.03 -8.18
N THR A 323 1.16 -28.40 -7.27
CA THR A 323 2.61 -28.55 -7.44
C THR A 323 3.04 -29.85 -6.73
N ASP A 324 4.22 -30.36 -7.03
CA ASP A 324 4.78 -31.54 -6.35
C ASP A 324 4.82 -31.32 -4.82
N ASN A 325 5.27 -30.13 -4.39
CA ASN A 325 5.31 -29.74 -2.98
C ASN A 325 3.92 -29.69 -2.30
N SER A 326 2.87 -29.38 -3.06
CA SER A 326 1.49 -29.34 -2.55
C SER A 326 0.87 -30.73 -2.42
N LEU A 327 1.22 -31.65 -3.31
CA LEU A 327 0.73 -33.04 -3.30
C LEU A 327 1.27 -33.81 -2.09
N GLU A 328 2.50 -33.52 -1.67
CA GLU A 328 3.11 -34.10 -0.47
C GLU A 328 2.65 -33.44 0.84
N SER A 329 1.93 -32.32 0.78
CA SER A 329 1.59 -31.54 1.98
C SER A 329 0.38 -32.12 2.71
N HIS A 330 0.60 -32.58 3.93
CA HIS A 330 -0.48 -33.02 4.83
C HIS A 330 -1.52 -31.92 5.09
N TRP A 331 -1.08 -30.65 5.19
CA TRP A 331 -1.97 -29.50 5.39
C TRP A 331 -2.86 -29.27 4.18
N VAL A 332 -2.31 -29.32 2.97
CA VAL A 332 -3.08 -29.17 1.72
C VAL A 332 -4.10 -30.29 1.62
N ARG A 333 -3.70 -31.54 1.85
CA ARG A 333 -4.63 -32.68 1.84
C ARG A 333 -5.78 -32.47 2.81
N PHE A 334 -5.49 -32.08 4.05
CA PHE A 334 -6.49 -31.77 5.08
C PHE A 334 -7.46 -30.65 4.63
N GLU A 335 -6.94 -29.55 4.09
CA GLU A 335 -7.75 -28.43 3.62
C GLU A 335 -8.68 -28.84 2.47
N LEU A 336 -8.18 -29.63 1.51
CA LEU A 336 -8.97 -30.13 0.38
C LEU A 336 -10.05 -31.12 0.83
N ASP A 337 -9.71 -32.05 1.71
CA ASP A 337 -10.67 -33.03 2.23
C ASP A 337 -11.82 -32.34 2.98
N TYR A 338 -11.49 -31.38 3.86
CA TYR A 338 -12.51 -30.61 4.58
C TYR A 338 -13.34 -29.70 3.66
N SER A 339 -12.71 -29.14 2.62
CA SER A 339 -13.42 -28.34 1.62
C SER A 339 -14.45 -29.16 0.83
N ARG A 340 -14.10 -30.40 0.47
CA ARG A 340 -15.01 -31.35 -0.19
C ARG A 340 -16.17 -31.75 0.72
N GLU A 341 -15.89 -32.01 1.99
CA GLU A 341 -16.92 -32.32 3.00
C GLU A 341 -17.96 -31.19 3.12
N LEU A 342 -17.53 -29.92 3.05
CA LEU A 342 -18.41 -28.75 3.05
C LEU A 342 -19.12 -28.49 1.71
N GLY A 343 -18.84 -29.26 0.65
CA GLY A 343 -19.40 -29.02 -0.69
C GLY A 343 -18.94 -27.72 -1.33
N LYS A 344 -17.76 -27.19 -0.96
CA LYS A 344 -17.22 -25.95 -1.53
C LYS A 344 -16.80 -26.17 -2.98
N THR A 345 -17.04 -25.18 -3.85
CA THR A 345 -16.56 -25.20 -5.23
C THR A 345 -15.03 -25.21 -5.26
N LEU A 346 -14.46 -26.26 -5.85
CA LEU A 346 -13.02 -26.46 -5.99
C LEU A 346 -12.55 -26.13 -7.41
N PHE A 347 -11.63 -25.18 -7.50
CA PHE A 347 -10.87 -24.86 -8.70
C PHE A 347 -9.41 -25.30 -8.53
N CYS A 348 -8.71 -25.51 -9.64
CA CYS A 348 -7.31 -25.91 -9.62
C CYS A 348 -6.48 -25.11 -10.60
N ILE A 349 -5.30 -24.69 -10.16
CA ILE A 349 -4.24 -24.19 -11.03
C ILE A 349 -3.18 -25.28 -11.07
N ASN A 350 -3.09 -26.00 -12.19
CA ASN A 350 -2.09 -27.05 -12.37
C ASN A 350 -0.76 -26.45 -12.80
N LEU A 351 0.27 -26.60 -11.96
CA LEU A 351 1.65 -26.22 -12.23
C LEU A 351 2.60 -27.42 -12.18
N SER A 352 2.05 -28.64 -12.05
CA SER A 352 2.78 -29.91 -12.14
C SER A 352 2.60 -30.52 -13.53
N ASP A 353 3.56 -31.35 -13.94
CA ASP A 353 3.48 -32.11 -15.20
C ASP A 353 2.46 -33.27 -15.15
N GLU A 354 1.88 -33.53 -13.97
CA GLU A 354 0.86 -34.56 -13.79
C GLU A 354 -0.50 -34.17 -14.39
N ALA A 355 -1.22 -35.18 -14.89
CA ALA A 355 -2.54 -35.03 -15.51
C ALA A 355 -3.54 -34.23 -14.65
N GLU A 356 -4.46 -33.53 -15.33
CA GLU A 356 -5.56 -32.78 -14.73
C GLU A 356 -6.46 -33.74 -13.93
N GLY A 357 -6.58 -33.49 -12.62
CA GLY A 357 -7.51 -34.23 -11.75
C GLY A 357 -8.94 -33.68 -11.84
N GLU A 358 -9.87 -34.29 -11.09
CA GLU A 358 -11.29 -33.89 -10.98
C GLU A 358 -11.48 -32.52 -10.30
N CYS A 359 -11.18 -31.43 -11.00
CA CYS A 359 -11.36 -30.07 -10.50
C CYS A 359 -11.47 -29.08 -11.67
N ASN A 360 -12.17 -27.96 -11.43
CA ASN A 360 -12.34 -26.94 -12.45
C ASN A 360 -11.01 -26.22 -12.70
N VAL A 361 -10.38 -26.47 -13.85
CA VAL A 361 -9.07 -25.92 -14.19
C VAL A 361 -9.16 -24.41 -14.44
N LEU A 362 -8.32 -23.65 -13.74
CA LEU A 362 -8.07 -22.24 -13.98
C LEU A 362 -6.72 -22.07 -14.67
N GLN A 363 -6.74 -21.43 -15.84
CA GLN A 363 -5.51 -21.13 -16.57
C GLN A 363 -4.83 -19.90 -15.97
N PHE A 364 -3.59 -20.09 -15.51
CA PHE A 364 -2.72 -19.05 -14.97
C PHE A 364 -1.51 -18.84 -15.88
N ASP A 365 -1.36 -17.62 -16.41
CA ASP A 365 -0.17 -17.20 -17.14
C ASP A 365 0.86 -16.63 -16.15
N VAL A 366 1.91 -17.41 -15.90
CA VAL A 366 3.00 -17.06 -14.98
C VAL A 366 3.78 -15.82 -15.45
N LYS A 367 3.92 -15.61 -16.76
CA LYS A 367 4.73 -14.53 -17.35
C LYS A 367 4.00 -13.19 -17.25
N ASN A 368 2.70 -13.19 -17.53
CA ASN A 368 1.86 -11.99 -17.51
C ASN A 368 1.17 -11.75 -16.15
N GLU A 369 1.26 -12.71 -15.23
CA GLU A 369 0.56 -12.71 -13.94
C GLU A 369 -0.95 -12.47 -14.14
N THR A 370 -1.56 -13.24 -15.04
CA THR A 370 -2.99 -13.16 -15.38
C THR A 370 -3.67 -14.50 -15.19
N ILE A 371 -4.93 -14.47 -14.75
CA ILE A 371 -5.75 -15.66 -14.56
C ILE A 371 -7.06 -15.51 -15.32
N SER A 372 -7.44 -16.55 -16.06
CA SER A 372 -8.70 -16.59 -16.80
C SER A 372 -9.81 -17.09 -15.87
N TRP A 373 -10.53 -16.16 -15.24
CA TRP A 373 -11.69 -16.49 -14.41
C TRP A 373 -12.91 -15.66 -14.82
N THR A 374 -13.95 -16.32 -15.31
CA THR A 374 -15.23 -15.69 -15.63
C THR A 374 -15.97 -15.33 -14.35
N THR A 375 -16.10 -14.03 -14.10
CA THR A 375 -16.69 -13.43 -12.88
C THR A 375 -18.15 -13.80 -12.59
N GLY A 376 -18.84 -14.47 -13.52
CA GLY A 376 -20.25 -14.87 -13.38
C GLY A 376 -20.53 -15.89 -12.27
N LEU A 377 -19.50 -16.55 -11.73
CA LEU A 377 -19.63 -17.54 -10.66
C LEU A 377 -19.29 -17.00 -9.24
N VAL A 378 -18.87 -15.74 -9.11
CA VAL A 378 -18.08 -15.29 -7.92
C VAL A 378 -18.80 -14.27 -7.02
N LYS A 379 -19.79 -13.52 -7.53
CA LYS A 379 -20.45 -12.47 -6.73
C LYS A 379 -21.69 -12.92 -6.00
#